data_AF-A0A3D8LHV2-F1
#
_entry.id   AF-A0A3D8LHV2-F1
#
_cell.length_a   1.000
_cell.length_b   1.000
_cell.length_c   1.000
_cell.angle_alpha   90.00
_cell.angle_beta   90.00
_cell.angle_gamma   90.00
#
_symmetry.space_group_name_H-M   'P 1'
#
loop_
_entity.id
_entity.type
_entity.pdbx_description
1 polymer ?
#
loop_
_entity_poly.entity_id
_entity_poly.type
_entity_poly.pdbx_seq_one_letter_code
_entity_poly.pdbx_strand_id
1 'polypeptide(L)'
;MIVNAANVKSIHCNKSFCPVPPSPKLLLQLFVNYKGLKDEGKLPHHLTFEDYYYVWLSSRRGENYVGLDDGKTKKGSSSDLQLIDRPPKELKGTIKTVVLLVDFDDKPHSSSRNASYYREMLFGDIDVFPTGSMAEYYRRISNYNISNGTTGINIGGEVHGWIRLPRTSNYYTADSTGTGEYPYNAQGMAEDAVKAALEQGVSFTGYDVLGEGFVTALFIIHAGRGAEETNDPNDFWSLKWILNKEIEVSVNLSVKTFLTVPEDCQVGVCAHEWGHLAARWADFYDTGKSKFTKSNGLGNYCLMASGSWNNYGITPCLPNGMLRMFHNWITPKIVTNSEKNIVVKPASEGGSIVLIHNTAFMKDEQYVFVEYRRRTKQDTFLPDEGLAIYTVDENIDNVNDESNLAVEIIQADNKRDLAKVFGQGNRGDGEDLYPSVINGYENRLLGQNTEPPLNLNGIWTGITIEVTGNPSDSEMMIDVTITPQVVAKVSN
;
A
#
# COMPACT_ATOMS: atom_id res chain seq x y z
N MET A 1 -17.11 -16.01 27.35
CA MET A 1 -15.83 -16.71 27.58
C MET A 1 -15.00 -15.81 28.49
N ILE A 2 -14.77 -16.22 29.75
CA ILE A 2 -14.02 -15.43 30.73
C ILE A 2 -12.53 -15.61 30.40
N VAL A 3 -11.84 -14.56 29.99
CA VAL A 3 -10.41 -14.63 29.67
C VAL A 3 -9.62 -14.40 30.96
N ASN A 4 -8.98 -15.46 31.44
CA ASN A 4 -8.16 -15.45 32.65
C ASN A 4 -6.70 -15.14 32.29
N ALA A 5 -6.11 -14.12 32.90
CA ALA A 5 -4.84 -13.50 32.52
C ALA A 5 -3.56 -14.29 32.88
N ALA A 6 -3.67 -15.60 33.14
CA ALA A 6 -2.57 -16.39 33.72
C ALA A 6 -2.02 -17.53 32.84
N ASN A 7 -2.37 -17.62 31.55
CA ASN A 7 -1.81 -18.62 30.63
C ASN A 7 -1.62 -18.05 29.22
N VAL A 8 -0.70 -17.10 29.04
CA VAL A 8 -0.16 -16.81 27.72
C VAL A 8 0.96 -17.82 27.44
N LYS A 9 0.58 -19.06 27.09
CA LYS A 9 1.49 -19.91 26.33
C LYS A 9 1.67 -19.23 24.97
N SER A 10 2.90 -19.10 24.49
CA SER A 10 3.20 -18.69 23.12
C SER A 10 2.61 -19.71 22.15
N ILE A 11 1.35 -19.50 21.76
CA ILE A 11 0.73 -20.21 20.66
C ILE A 11 1.40 -19.64 19.41
N HIS A 12 2.31 -20.41 18.81
CA HIS A 12 2.73 -20.14 17.44
C HIS A 12 1.49 -20.30 16.56
N CYS A 13 0.98 -19.18 16.05
CA CYS A 13 -0.16 -19.14 15.15
C CYS A 13 0.35 -19.36 13.72
N ASN A 14 -0.04 -20.48 13.11
CA ASN A 14 0.31 -20.82 11.71
C ASN A 14 -0.59 -20.13 10.67
N LYS A 15 -1.37 -19.11 11.04
CA LYS A 15 -2.26 -18.39 10.10
C LYS A 15 -1.46 -17.34 9.32
N SER A 16 -1.80 -17.04 8.07
CA SER A 16 -1.14 -15.95 7.32
C SER A 16 -1.91 -14.63 7.48
N PHE A 17 -1.38 -13.55 6.92
CA PHE A 17 -1.45 -12.14 7.33
C PHE A 17 -2.80 -11.37 7.15
N CYS A 18 -2.85 -10.06 7.48
CA CYS A 18 -3.94 -9.10 7.16
C CYS A 18 -3.52 -8.17 5.99
N PRO A 19 -3.71 -8.60 4.72
CA PRO A 19 -3.09 -8.07 3.50
C PRO A 19 -3.36 -6.61 3.13
N VAL A 20 -4.64 -6.20 3.15
CA VAL A 20 -5.09 -4.80 2.98
C VAL A 20 -5.24 -4.15 4.35
N PRO A 21 -4.94 -2.85 4.53
CA PRO A 21 -5.15 -2.21 5.83
C PRO A 21 -6.64 -2.25 6.21
N PRO A 22 -7.01 -2.44 7.49
CA PRO A 22 -8.41 -2.39 7.91
C PRO A 22 -9.07 -1.07 7.50
N SER A 23 -10.29 -1.20 6.98
CA SER A 23 -11.10 -0.04 6.61
C SER A 23 -11.33 0.88 7.83
N PRO A 24 -11.49 2.20 7.62
CA PRO A 24 -11.85 3.12 8.70
C PRO A 24 -13.11 2.70 9.46
N LYS A 25 -14.07 2.10 8.74
CA LYS A 25 -15.31 1.55 9.31
C LYS A 25 -15.03 0.38 10.26
N LEU A 26 -14.18 -0.56 9.87
CA LEU A 26 -13.78 -1.68 10.72
C LEU A 26 -13.07 -1.18 11.99
N LEU A 27 -12.14 -0.24 11.87
CA LEU A 27 -11.48 0.36 13.03
C LEU A 27 -12.47 1.01 14.01
N LEU A 28 -13.46 1.73 13.50
CA LEU A 28 -14.51 2.32 14.32
C LEU A 28 -15.34 1.24 15.04
N GLN A 29 -15.72 0.17 14.34
CA GLN A 29 -16.45 -0.96 14.95
C GLN A 29 -15.65 -1.61 16.07
N LEU A 30 -14.35 -1.82 15.86
CA LEU A 30 -13.44 -2.35 16.89
C LEU A 30 -13.36 -1.42 18.09
N PHE A 31 -13.26 -0.11 17.87
CA PHE A 31 -13.21 0.87 18.94
C PHE A 31 -14.51 0.89 19.76
N VAL A 32 -15.68 0.86 19.09
CA VAL A 32 -16.98 0.81 19.76
C VAL A 32 -17.12 -0.50 20.56
N ASN A 33 -16.70 -1.64 20.00
CA ASN A 33 -16.73 -2.91 20.72
C ASN A 33 -15.81 -2.89 21.96
N TYR A 34 -14.60 -2.34 21.83
CA TYR A 34 -13.69 -2.13 22.96
C TYR A 34 -14.34 -1.29 24.06
N LYS A 35 -14.99 -0.18 23.69
CA LYS A 35 -15.71 0.69 24.64
C LYS A 35 -16.84 -0.06 25.35
N GLY A 36 -17.68 -0.78 24.61
CA GLY A 36 -18.75 -1.60 25.18
C GLY A 36 -18.25 -2.67 26.14
N LEU A 37 -17.19 -3.40 25.76
CA LEU A 37 -16.57 -4.41 26.64
C LEU A 37 -15.97 -3.81 27.91
N LYS A 38 -15.45 -2.58 27.85
CA LYS A 38 -15.01 -1.84 29.04
C LYS A 38 -16.18 -1.46 29.94
N ASP A 39 -17.25 -0.93 29.37
CA ASP A 39 -18.43 -0.50 30.12
C ASP A 39 -19.15 -1.68 30.78
N GLU A 40 -19.11 -2.87 30.15
CA GLU A 40 -19.62 -4.13 30.70
C GLU A 40 -18.68 -4.81 31.73
N GLY A 41 -17.50 -4.24 32.01
CA GLY A 41 -16.51 -4.83 32.92
C GLY A 41 -15.87 -6.13 32.40
N LYS A 42 -15.97 -6.40 31.10
CA LYS A 42 -15.36 -7.58 30.44
C LYS A 42 -13.90 -7.37 30.06
N LEU A 43 -13.41 -6.13 30.07
CA LEU A 43 -12.00 -5.78 29.89
C LEU A 43 -11.46 -5.01 31.11
N PRO A 44 -10.23 -5.31 31.56
CA PRO A 44 -9.55 -4.51 32.58
C PRO A 44 -9.50 -3.02 32.23
N HIS A 45 -9.71 -2.15 33.23
CA HIS A 45 -9.74 -0.69 33.03
C HIS A 45 -8.44 -0.11 32.46
N HIS A 46 -7.29 -0.75 32.71
CA HIS A 46 -5.99 -0.28 32.23
C HIS A 46 -5.73 -0.62 30.76
N LEU A 47 -6.45 -1.59 30.16
CA LEU A 47 -6.24 -1.92 28.75
C LEU A 47 -6.67 -0.76 27.87
N THR A 48 -5.75 -0.33 27.01
CA THR A 48 -5.98 0.69 25.98
C THR A 48 -6.69 0.07 24.77
N PHE A 49 -7.15 0.91 23.84
CA PHE A 49 -7.65 0.40 22.57
C PHE A 49 -6.54 -0.27 21.76
N GLU A 50 -5.31 0.23 21.86
CA GLU A 50 -4.14 -0.37 21.23
C GLU A 50 -3.89 -1.79 21.72
N ASP A 51 -3.95 -2.05 23.03
CA ASP A 51 -3.83 -3.41 23.58
C ASP A 51 -4.94 -4.34 23.09
N TYR A 52 -6.17 -3.83 23.03
CA TYR A 52 -7.31 -4.58 22.50
C TYR A 52 -7.14 -4.90 21.02
N TYR A 53 -6.75 -3.89 20.22
CA TYR A 53 -6.52 -4.02 18.80
C TYR A 53 -5.36 -4.97 18.52
N TYR A 54 -4.29 -4.90 19.31
CA TYR A 54 -3.18 -5.83 19.27
C TYR A 54 -3.64 -7.28 19.43
N VAL A 55 -4.48 -7.57 20.44
CA VAL A 55 -5.00 -8.92 20.66
C VAL A 55 -5.91 -9.33 19.49
N TRP A 56 -6.81 -8.44 19.06
CA TRP A 56 -7.68 -8.68 17.91
C TRP A 56 -6.88 -9.01 16.64
N LEU A 57 -5.85 -8.22 16.36
CA LEU A 57 -4.96 -8.38 15.22
C LEU A 57 -4.14 -9.65 15.33
N SER A 58 -3.60 -9.97 16.52
CA SER A 58 -2.82 -11.19 16.77
C SER A 58 -3.60 -12.49 16.55
N SER A 59 -4.94 -12.45 16.70
CA SER A 59 -5.80 -13.60 16.42
C SER A 59 -6.04 -13.85 14.93
N ARG A 60 -5.68 -12.88 14.09
CA ARG A 60 -5.89 -12.85 12.64
C ARG A 60 -4.58 -12.81 11.85
N ARG A 61 -3.45 -12.50 12.50
CA ARG A 61 -2.10 -12.58 11.93
C ARG A 61 -1.37 -13.82 12.46
N GLY A 62 -0.62 -14.49 11.60
CA GLY A 62 0.48 -15.37 12.04
C GLY A 62 1.76 -15.03 11.28
N GLU A 63 2.52 -16.02 10.79
CA GLU A 63 3.83 -15.75 10.20
C GLU A 63 3.70 -14.96 8.88
N ASN A 64 4.51 -13.91 8.72
CA ASN A 64 4.62 -13.18 7.46
C ASN A 64 5.37 -14.06 6.44
N TYR A 65 4.99 -14.06 5.16
CA TYR A 65 5.66 -14.81 4.12
C TYR A 65 6.09 -13.88 2.99
N VAL A 66 7.36 -13.94 2.62
CA VAL A 66 7.80 -13.32 1.36
C VAL A 66 6.97 -13.88 0.20
N GLY A 67 6.41 -12.99 -0.62
CA GLY A 67 5.48 -13.29 -1.70
C GLY A 67 4.01 -12.99 -1.41
N LEU A 68 3.64 -12.67 -0.17
CA LEU A 68 2.30 -12.21 0.24
C LEU A 68 2.36 -10.70 0.41
N ASP A 69 1.53 -9.95 -0.34
CA ASP A 69 1.37 -8.48 -0.27
C ASP A 69 2.68 -7.68 -0.37
N ASP A 70 3.62 -8.27 -1.10
CA ASP A 70 4.86 -7.64 -1.49
C ASP A 70 5.05 -7.75 -3.01
N GLY A 71 6.09 -7.11 -3.51
CA GLY A 71 6.47 -7.20 -4.90
C GLY A 71 7.10 -8.54 -5.32
N LYS A 72 7.26 -9.51 -4.41
CA LYS A 72 8.05 -10.71 -4.68
C LYS A 72 7.24 -11.74 -5.45
N THR A 73 7.90 -12.38 -6.39
CA THR A 73 7.33 -13.46 -7.23
C THR A 73 7.73 -14.84 -6.76
N LYS A 74 8.42 -14.96 -5.63
CA LYS A 74 8.86 -16.25 -5.06
C LYS A 74 8.48 -16.31 -3.60
N LYS A 75 7.97 -17.47 -3.18
CA LYS A 75 7.61 -17.72 -1.78
C LYS A 75 8.89 -17.83 -0.96
N GLY A 76 8.92 -17.17 0.19
CA GLY A 76 10.03 -17.23 1.15
C GLY A 76 9.55 -17.25 2.59
N SER A 77 10.49 -17.36 3.53
CA SER A 77 10.22 -17.39 4.96
C SER A 77 9.99 -15.98 5.54
N SER A 78 9.44 -15.87 6.75
CA SER A 78 9.27 -14.57 7.43
C SER A 78 10.59 -13.88 7.80
N SER A 79 11.69 -14.64 7.80
CA SER A 79 13.04 -14.15 8.07
C SER A 79 13.81 -13.73 6.83
N ASP A 80 13.25 -13.95 5.63
CA ASP A 80 13.87 -13.49 4.39
C ASP A 80 13.76 -11.96 4.28
N LEU A 81 14.70 -11.35 3.56
CA LEU A 81 14.73 -9.90 3.36
C LEU A 81 13.49 -9.41 2.60
N GLN A 82 12.84 -8.38 3.16
CA GLN A 82 11.69 -7.66 2.64
C GLN A 82 12.08 -6.20 2.40
N LEU A 83 13.08 -5.99 1.53
CA LEU A 83 13.59 -4.68 1.17
C LEU A 83 12.55 -3.84 0.42
N ILE A 84 12.79 -2.52 0.36
CA ILE A 84 12.23 -1.69 -0.71
C ILE A 84 12.84 -2.21 -2.01
N ASP A 85 12.07 -3.00 -2.76
CA ASP A 85 12.58 -3.63 -3.98
C ASP A 85 12.27 -2.76 -5.20
N ARG A 86 13.28 -2.58 -6.05
CA ARG A 86 13.08 -1.95 -7.36
C ARG A 86 12.57 -3.02 -8.32
N PRO A 87 11.48 -2.75 -9.05
CA PRO A 87 10.96 -3.71 -10.00
C PRO A 87 12.03 -4.00 -11.07
N PRO A 88 12.32 -5.27 -11.40
CA PRO A 88 13.36 -5.61 -12.36
C PRO A 88 13.03 -5.17 -13.79
N LYS A 89 11.76 -4.82 -14.05
CA LYS A 89 11.25 -4.31 -15.32
C LYS A 89 10.26 -3.18 -15.05
N GLU A 90 10.44 -2.08 -15.76
CA GLU A 90 9.51 -0.95 -15.75
C GLU A 90 8.18 -1.35 -16.42
N LEU A 91 7.06 -0.87 -15.86
CA LEU A 91 5.75 -1.04 -16.47
C LEU A 91 5.51 0.11 -17.46
N LYS A 92 5.18 -0.23 -18.71
CA LYS A 92 4.85 0.73 -19.76
C LYS A 92 3.80 0.19 -20.72
N GLY A 93 3.04 1.09 -21.33
CA GLY A 93 2.01 0.73 -22.31
C GLY A 93 0.78 0.09 -21.66
N THR A 94 0.11 -0.82 -22.36
CA THR A 94 -1.07 -1.50 -21.81
C THR A 94 -0.66 -2.75 -21.02
N ILE A 95 -0.98 -2.75 -19.73
CA ILE A 95 -0.79 -3.92 -18.87
C ILE A 95 -2.08 -4.73 -18.88
N LYS A 96 -2.08 -5.83 -19.65
CA LYS A 96 -3.21 -6.75 -19.74
C LYS A 96 -3.37 -7.54 -18.44
N THR A 97 -4.56 -7.46 -17.85
CA THR A 97 -4.95 -8.14 -16.62
C THR A 97 -6.10 -9.10 -16.93
N VAL A 98 -5.99 -10.37 -16.54
CA VAL A 98 -7.10 -11.33 -16.67
C VAL A 98 -7.91 -11.31 -15.38
N VAL A 99 -9.23 -11.10 -15.49
CA VAL A 99 -10.13 -11.03 -14.33
C VAL A 99 -11.07 -12.22 -14.33
N LEU A 100 -11.08 -12.97 -13.24
CA LEU A 100 -12.00 -14.08 -13.00
C LEU A 100 -12.97 -13.69 -11.89
N LEU A 101 -14.26 -13.62 -12.21
CA LEU A 101 -15.33 -13.50 -11.24
C LEU A 101 -15.70 -14.91 -10.76
N VAL A 102 -15.70 -15.15 -9.45
CA VAL A 102 -15.92 -16.48 -8.87
C VAL A 102 -16.95 -16.46 -7.75
N ASP A 103 -17.92 -17.37 -7.79
CA ASP A 103 -18.91 -17.52 -6.72
C ASP A 103 -18.95 -18.95 -6.18
N PHE A 104 -19.74 -19.13 -5.12
CA PHE A 104 -19.74 -20.37 -4.34
C PHE A 104 -21.18 -20.84 -4.10
N ASP A 105 -21.36 -22.14 -3.83
CA ASP A 105 -22.69 -22.70 -3.55
C ASP A 105 -23.35 -22.08 -2.30
N ASP A 106 -22.55 -21.78 -1.28
CA ASP A 106 -22.97 -21.14 -0.02
C ASP A 106 -22.91 -19.61 -0.08
N LYS A 107 -22.28 -19.04 -1.10
CA LYS A 107 -22.10 -17.59 -1.26
C LYS A 107 -22.18 -17.21 -2.76
N PRO A 108 -23.39 -17.20 -3.33
CA PRO A 108 -23.61 -16.80 -4.72
C PRO A 108 -23.41 -15.28 -4.87
N HIS A 109 -23.03 -14.85 -6.07
CA HIS A 109 -22.85 -13.44 -6.39
C HIS A 109 -24.18 -12.65 -6.41
N SER A 110 -24.09 -11.33 -6.22
CA SER A 110 -25.20 -10.41 -6.44
C SER A 110 -25.49 -10.23 -7.93
N SER A 111 -26.77 -10.30 -8.29
CA SER A 111 -27.26 -9.96 -9.63
C SER A 111 -26.91 -8.54 -10.11
N SER A 112 -26.61 -7.61 -9.18
CA SER A 112 -26.19 -6.24 -9.50
C SER A 112 -24.71 -6.11 -9.87
N ARG A 113 -23.93 -7.19 -9.76
CA ARG A 113 -22.47 -7.20 -9.93
C ARG A 113 -22.08 -8.08 -11.10
N ASN A 114 -22.51 -7.71 -12.31
CA ASN A 114 -22.20 -8.48 -13.51
C ASN A 114 -20.80 -8.15 -14.09
N ALA A 115 -20.35 -8.92 -15.07
CA ALA A 115 -19.06 -8.69 -15.73
C ALA A 115 -18.93 -7.31 -16.39
N SER A 116 -20.03 -6.69 -16.83
CA SER A 116 -20.00 -5.32 -17.38
C SER A 116 -19.68 -4.30 -16.30
N TYR A 117 -20.22 -4.46 -15.09
CA TYR A 117 -19.90 -3.58 -13.97
C TYR A 117 -18.39 -3.58 -13.70
N TYR A 118 -17.78 -4.75 -13.56
CA TYR A 118 -16.34 -4.86 -13.31
C TYR A 118 -15.49 -4.41 -14.48
N ARG A 119 -15.96 -4.62 -15.72
CA ARG A 119 -15.26 -4.10 -16.91
C ARG A 119 -15.17 -2.58 -16.87
N GLU A 120 -16.25 -1.88 -16.55
CA GLU A 120 -16.23 -0.42 -16.44
C GLU A 120 -15.43 0.05 -15.22
N MET A 121 -15.62 -0.59 -14.06
CA MET A 121 -14.90 -0.23 -12.83
C MET A 121 -13.37 -0.41 -12.95
N LEU A 122 -12.92 -1.48 -13.62
CA LEU A 122 -11.50 -1.80 -13.73
C LEU A 122 -10.84 -1.19 -14.98
N PHE A 123 -11.53 -1.24 -16.12
CA PHE A 123 -10.94 -0.92 -17.44
C PHE A 123 -11.65 0.23 -18.18
N GLY A 124 -12.66 0.85 -17.56
CA GLY A 124 -13.43 1.93 -18.16
C GLY A 124 -12.56 3.14 -18.53
N ASP A 125 -12.99 3.88 -19.56
CA ASP A 125 -12.34 5.11 -19.95
C ASP A 125 -12.58 6.26 -18.97
N ILE A 126 -11.87 7.37 -19.19
CA ILE A 126 -11.93 8.56 -18.35
C ILE A 126 -13.38 9.06 -18.27
N ASP A 127 -13.84 9.36 -17.05
CA ASP A 127 -15.18 9.89 -16.75
C ASP A 127 -16.35 8.96 -17.15
N VAL A 128 -16.09 7.68 -17.47
CA VAL A 128 -17.15 6.69 -17.77
C VAL A 128 -17.70 6.07 -16.49
N PHE A 129 -16.82 5.55 -15.63
CA PHE A 129 -17.22 5.07 -14.33
C PHE A 129 -17.32 6.28 -13.39
N PRO A 130 -18.48 6.58 -12.75
CA PRO A 130 -18.70 7.86 -12.07
C PRO A 130 -17.70 8.21 -10.96
N THR A 131 -17.04 7.21 -10.39
CA THR A 131 -16.02 7.38 -9.34
C THR A 131 -14.58 7.38 -9.87
N GLY A 132 -14.40 7.27 -11.19
CA GLY A 132 -13.15 6.91 -11.85
C GLY A 132 -12.91 5.41 -11.86
N SER A 133 -12.37 4.87 -12.95
CA SER A 133 -11.97 3.47 -13.06
C SER A 133 -10.54 3.22 -12.54
N MET A 134 -10.18 1.95 -12.32
CA MET A 134 -8.79 1.60 -11.98
C MET A 134 -7.82 1.92 -13.14
N ALA A 135 -8.21 1.70 -14.39
CA ALA A 135 -7.43 2.10 -15.55
C ALA A 135 -7.24 3.61 -15.61
N GLU A 136 -8.28 4.41 -15.35
CA GLU A 136 -8.18 5.86 -15.27
C GLU A 136 -7.22 6.29 -14.15
N TYR A 137 -7.32 5.69 -12.97
CA TYR A 137 -6.40 5.93 -11.87
C TYR A 137 -4.95 5.72 -12.32
N TYR A 138 -4.62 4.55 -12.86
CA TYR A 138 -3.24 4.25 -13.27
C TYR A 138 -2.75 5.09 -14.45
N ARG A 139 -3.62 5.48 -15.40
CA ARG A 139 -3.26 6.45 -16.45
C ARG A 139 -2.81 7.78 -15.86
N ARG A 140 -3.55 8.29 -14.86
CA ARG A 140 -3.29 9.58 -14.22
C ARG A 140 -1.99 9.54 -13.40
N ILE A 141 -1.80 8.52 -12.55
CA ILE A 141 -0.61 8.46 -11.69
C ILE A 141 0.69 8.22 -12.47
N SER A 142 0.59 7.58 -13.64
CA SER A 142 1.73 7.18 -14.46
C SER A 142 2.05 8.16 -15.60
N ASN A 143 1.29 9.24 -15.76
CA ASN A 143 1.35 10.16 -16.90
C ASN A 143 1.23 9.42 -18.25
N TYR A 144 0.24 8.54 -18.37
CA TYR A 144 0.05 7.73 -19.57
C TYR A 144 -0.22 8.59 -20.80
N ASN A 145 0.62 8.43 -21.83
CA ASN A 145 0.42 9.10 -23.11
C ASN A 145 -0.53 8.29 -23.99
N ILE A 146 -1.78 8.73 -24.10
CA ILE A 146 -2.80 8.02 -24.86
C ILE A 146 -2.52 7.96 -26.37
N SER A 147 -1.72 8.89 -26.91
CA SER A 147 -1.46 8.99 -28.35
C SER A 147 -0.52 7.91 -28.87
N ASN A 148 0.39 7.40 -28.04
CA ASN A 148 1.41 6.44 -28.47
C ASN A 148 1.78 5.38 -27.42
N GLY A 149 1.28 5.49 -26.18
CA GLY A 149 1.56 4.57 -25.08
C GLY A 149 3.03 4.51 -24.66
N THR A 150 3.84 5.53 -24.98
CA THR A 150 5.30 5.48 -24.75
C THR A 150 5.71 5.79 -23.32
N THR A 151 4.86 6.47 -22.56
CA THR A 151 5.07 6.78 -21.14
C THR A 151 3.88 6.28 -20.34
N GLY A 152 4.14 5.90 -19.09
CA GLY A 152 3.13 5.42 -18.16
C GLY A 152 2.44 4.14 -18.61
N ILE A 153 1.30 3.87 -17.97
CA ILE A 153 0.52 2.67 -18.23
C ILE A 153 -0.98 2.93 -18.36
N ASN A 154 -1.60 2.06 -19.15
CA ASN A 154 -3.03 1.82 -19.13
C ASN A 154 -3.27 0.39 -18.62
N ILE A 155 -4.24 0.19 -17.74
CA ILE A 155 -4.70 -1.16 -17.42
C ILE A 155 -5.81 -1.52 -18.40
N GLY A 156 -5.71 -2.71 -18.98
CA GLY A 156 -6.76 -3.27 -19.82
C GLY A 156 -6.86 -4.78 -19.60
N GLY A 157 -7.83 -5.42 -20.24
CA GLY A 157 -7.98 -6.85 -20.08
C GLY A 157 -9.38 -7.36 -20.37
N GLU A 158 -9.65 -8.56 -19.89
CA GLU A 158 -10.95 -9.21 -20.02
C GLU A 158 -11.46 -9.66 -18.66
N VAL A 159 -12.78 -9.56 -18.49
CA VAL A 159 -13.52 -10.03 -17.32
C VAL A 159 -14.31 -11.27 -17.74
N HIS A 160 -14.05 -12.38 -17.06
CA HIS A 160 -14.69 -13.67 -17.27
C HIS A 160 -15.48 -14.09 -16.02
N GLY A 161 -16.58 -14.82 -16.20
CA GLY A 161 -17.41 -15.32 -15.09
C GLY A 161 -18.61 -14.44 -14.76
N TRP A 162 -19.45 -14.79 -13.78
CA TRP A 162 -19.24 -15.62 -12.59
C TRP A 162 -19.07 -17.14 -12.80
N ILE A 163 -17.90 -17.64 -12.39
CA ILE A 163 -17.54 -19.06 -12.39
C ILE A 163 -17.86 -19.65 -11.01
N ARG A 164 -18.75 -20.64 -10.97
CA ARG A 164 -19.03 -21.38 -9.72
C ARG A 164 -17.84 -22.29 -9.38
N LEU A 165 -17.22 -22.06 -8.23
CA LEU A 165 -16.14 -22.92 -7.74
C LEU A 165 -16.68 -24.22 -7.12
N PRO A 166 -15.89 -25.31 -7.14
CA PRO A 166 -16.35 -26.64 -6.72
C PRO A 166 -16.43 -26.82 -5.19
N ARG A 167 -15.96 -25.84 -4.41
CA ARG A 167 -16.02 -25.83 -2.95
C ARG A 167 -16.72 -24.56 -2.48
N THR A 168 -17.23 -24.62 -1.25
CA THR A 168 -17.88 -23.50 -0.59
C THR A 168 -16.89 -22.38 -0.25
N SER A 169 -17.38 -21.14 -0.10
CA SER A 169 -16.58 -20.02 0.41
C SER A 169 -15.96 -20.38 1.76
N ASN A 170 -16.74 -20.99 2.66
CA ASN A 170 -16.26 -21.40 3.98
C ASN A 170 -15.13 -22.45 3.94
N TYR A 171 -15.07 -23.30 2.91
CA TYR A 171 -13.97 -24.25 2.74
C TYR A 171 -12.63 -23.53 2.56
N TYR A 172 -12.63 -22.45 1.78
CA TYR A 172 -11.44 -21.68 1.49
C TYR A 172 -11.14 -20.63 2.57
N THR A 173 -12.14 -20.03 3.22
CA THR A 173 -11.87 -19.03 4.26
C THR A 173 -11.43 -19.67 5.57
N ALA A 174 -11.99 -20.84 5.91
CA ALA A 174 -11.56 -21.74 6.98
C ALA A 174 -11.28 -21.04 8.32
N ASP A 175 -12.20 -20.16 8.75
CA ASP A 175 -12.10 -19.36 9.99
C ASP A 175 -10.78 -18.57 10.10
N SER A 176 -10.20 -18.23 8.96
CA SER A 176 -8.89 -17.60 8.85
C SER A 176 -8.83 -16.69 7.64
N THR A 177 -9.96 -16.13 7.22
CA THR A 177 -10.05 -15.13 6.15
C THR A 177 -9.37 -15.50 4.84
N GLY A 178 -9.22 -16.80 4.56
CA GLY A 178 -8.51 -17.29 3.37
C GLY A 178 -6.99 -17.25 3.45
N THR A 179 -6.41 -17.01 4.62
CA THR A 179 -4.95 -16.91 4.82
C THR A 179 -4.40 -18.12 5.59
N GLY A 180 -5.22 -19.13 5.86
CA GLY A 180 -4.82 -20.35 6.55
C GLY A 180 -3.93 -21.29 5.72
N GLU A 181 -3.86 -22.55 6.15
CA GLU A 181 -3.07 -23.60 5.50
C GLU A 181 -3.68 -24.03 4.16
N TYR A 182 -2.83 -24.24 3.15
CA TYR A 182 -3.26 -24.81 1.88
C TYR A 182 -3.77 -26.27 2.08
N PRO A 183 -4.87 -26.69 1.43
CA PRO A 183 -5.65 -25.98 0.42
C PRO A 183 -6.85 -25.17 0.96
N TYR A 184 -7.01 -25.04 2.27
CA TYR A 184 -8.13 -24.35 2.94
C TYR A 184 -7.87 -22.85 3.04
N ASN A 185 -7.51 -22.23 1.91
CA ASN A 185 -7.10 -20.84 1.83
C ASN A 185 -7.35 -20.26 0.42
N ALA A 186 -6.99 -18.99 0.23
CA ALA A 186 -7.11 -18.28 -1.04
C ALA A 186 -6.23 -18.88 -2.15
N GLN A 187 -5.12 -19.55 -1.84
CA GLN A 187 -4.32 -20.25 -2.84
C GLN A 187 -5.10 -21.45 -3.43
N GLY A 188 -5.82 -22.19 -2.58
CA GLY A 188 -6.72 -23.27 -3.02
C GLY A 188 -7.87 -22.72 -3.87
N MET A 189 -8.46 -21.59 -3.48
CA MET A 189 -9.49 -20.91 -4.27
C MET A 189 -8.95 -20.48 -5.65
N ALA A 190 -7.76 -19.87 -5.68
CA ALA A 190 -7.15 -19.42 -6.92
C ALA A 190 -6.79 -20.58 -7.85
N GLU A 191 -6.32 -21.70 -7.29
CA GLU A 191 -6.06 -22.92 -8.07
C GLU A 191 -7.33 -23.46 -8.73
N ASP A 192 -8.43 -23.57 -7.97
CA ASP A 192 -9.71 -24.05 -8.51
C ASP A 192 -10.32 -23.03 -9.51
N ALA A 193 -10.14 -21.73 -9.29
CA ALA A 193 -10.57 -20.69 -10.22
C ALA A 193 -9.85 -20.77 -11.57
N VAL A 194 -8.53 -20.94 -11.57
CA VAL A 194 -7.73 -21.08 -12.80
C VAL A 194 -8.14 -22.34 -13.56
N LYS A 195 -8.28 -23.48 -12.86
CA LYS A 195 -8.72 -24.74 -13.50
C LYS A 195 -10.11 -24.61 -14.11
N ALA A 196 -11.08 -24.05 -13.37
CA ALA A 196 -12.43 -23.86 -13.87
C ALA A 196 -12.47 -22.89 -15.07
N ALA A 197 -11.64 -21.85 -15.07
CA ALA A 197 -11.52 -20.94 -16.21
C ALA A 197 -10.96 -21.65 -17.46
N LEU A 198 -9.91 -22.48 -17.31
CA LEU A 198 -9.36 -23.29 -18.40
C LEU A 198 -10.40 -24.28 -18.96
N GLU A 199 -11.16 -24.94 -18.09
CA GLU A 199 -12.25 -25.85 -18.49
C GLU A 199 -13.36 -25.14 -19.28
N GLN A 200 -13.60 -23.85 -18.99
CA GLN A 200 -14.53 -23.01 -19.74
C GLN A 200 -13.91 -22.39 -21.00
N GLY A 201 -12.66 -22.71 -21.33
CA GLY A 201 -11.97 -22.22 -22.52
C GLY A 201 -11.45 -20.79 -22.42
N VAL A 202 -11.30 -20.25 -21.20
CA VAL A 202 -10.63 -18.95 -20.98
C VAL A 202 -9.17 -19.08 -21.37
N SER A 203 -8.71 -18.21 -22.28
CA SER A 203 -7.30 -18.17 -22.68
C SER A 203 -6.51 -17.22 -21.78
N PHE A 204 -5.34 -17.68 -21.32
CA PHE A 204 -4.38 -16.87 -20.59
C PHE A 204 -3.24 -16.35 -21.50
N THR A 205 -3.29 -16.62 -22.80
CA THR A 205 -2.26 -16.14 -23.74
C THR A 205 -2.27 -14.62 -23.87
N GLY A 206 -1.10 -13.99 -23.87
CA GLY A 206 -0.97 -12.53 -24.03
C GLY A 206 -1.07 -11.73 -22.74
N TYR A 207 -1.13 -12.40 -21.58
CA TYR A 207 -1.10 -11.77 -20.25
C TYR A 207 0.27 -11.83 -19.56
N ASP A 208 1.33 -12.34 -20.22
CA ASP A 208 2.72 -12.17 -19.80
C ASP A 208 3.28 -10.86 -20.37
N VAL A 209 2.91 -9.75 -19.74
CA VAL A 209 3.29 -8.39 -20.17
C VAL A 209 4.77 -8.13 -19.89
N LEU A 210 5.31 -8.73 -18.84
CA LEU A 210 6.69 -8.56 -18.44
C LEU A 210 7.65 -9.52 -19.16
N GLY A 211 7.17 -10.58 -19.82
CA GLY A 211 8.01 -11.57 -20.50
C GLY A 211 8.80 -12.40 -19.49
N GLU A 212 8.15 -12.86 -18.43
CA GLU A 212 8.75 -13.62 -17.33
C GLU A 212 8.33 -15.10 -17.35
N GLY A 213 7.54 -15.52 -18.34
CA GLY A 213 7.03 -16.89 -18.46
C GLY A 213 5.81 -17.17 -17.57
N PHE A 214 5.21 -16.13 -17.01
CA PHE A 214 3.99 -16.24 -16.21
C PHE A 214 3.03 -15.07 -16.44
N VAL A 215 1.74 -15.32 -16.18
CA VAL A 215 0.68 -14.30 -16.22
C VAL A 215 1.04 -13.17 -15.25
N THR A 216 1.21 -11.95 -15.78
CA THR A 216 1.64 -10.78 -15.00
C THR A 216 0.60 -10.38 -13.95
N ALA A 217 -0.68 -10.40 -14.31
CA ALA A 217 -1.76 -10.03 -13.42
C ALA A 217 -2.99 -10.94 -13.59
N LEU A 218 -3.15 -11.90 -12.68
CA LEU A 218 -4.40 -12.62 -12.45
C LEU A 218 -5.17 -11.96 -11.31
N PHE A 219 -6.34 -11.41 -11.64
CA PHE A 219 -7.24 -10.74 -10.73
C PHE A 219 -8.45 -11.64 -10.47
N ILE A 220 -8.65 -12.09 -9.23
CA ILE A 220 -9.83 -12.86 -8.85
C ILE A 220 -10.78 -11.96 -8.03
N ILE A 221 -12.05 -11.89 -8.43
CA ILE A 221 -13.09 -11.22 -7.66
C ILE A 221 -14.03 -12.28 -7.14
N HIS A 222 -14.07 -12.45 -5.83
CA HIS A 222 -14.90 -13.48 -5.20
C HIS A 222 -16.23 -12.90 -4.71
N ALA A 223 -17.29 -13.71 -4.76
CA ALA A 223 -18.59 -13.31 -4.22
C ALA A 223 -18.53 -13.01 -2.72
N GLY A 224 -19.36 -12.06 -2.28
CA GLY A 224 -19.43 -11.61 -0.89
C GLY A 224 -18.53 -10.44 -0.52
N ARG A 225 -18.45 -10.17 0.79
CA ARG A 225 -17.75 -9.02 1.36
C ARG A 225 -16.32 -9.37 1.76
N GLY A 226 -15.49 -8.34 1.94
CA GLY A 226 -14.13 -8.47 2.46
C GLY A 226 -14.06 -8.40 3.99
N ALA A 227 -13.22 -9.24 4.59
CA ALA A 227 -12.97 -9.28 6.03
C ALA A 227 -12.33 -7.98 6.56
N GLU A 228 -11.62 -7.24 5.69
CA GLU A 228 -11.08 -5.89 5.95
C GLU A 228 -12.17 -4.83 6.23
N GLU A 229 -13.42 -5.15 5.95
CA GLU A 229 -14.61 -4.37 6.31
C GLU A 229 -15.52 -5.05 7.32
N THR A 230 -15.74 -6.36 7.21
CA THR A 230 -16.77 -7.07 8.00
C THR A 230 -16.28 -7.57 9.34
N ASN A 231 -14.97 -7.77 9.50
CA ASN A 231 -14.36 -8.49 10.62
C ASN A 231 -14.73 -9.98 10.71
N ASP A 232 -15.42 -10.54 9.72
CA ASP A 232 -15.88 -11.93 9.75
C ASP A 232 -14.75 -12.86 9.27
N PRO A 233 -14.30 -13.83 10.09
CA PRO A 233 -13.27 -14.79 9.67
C PRO A 233 -13.71 -15.73 8.52
N ASN A 234 -15.00 -15.75 8.17
CA ASN A 234 -15.57 -16.50 7.05
C ASN A 234 -15.66 -15.70 5.75
N ASP A 235 -15.27 -14.42 5.78
CA ASP A 235 -15.04 -13.61 4.60
C ASP A 235 -13.56 -13.63 4.25
N PHE A 236 -13.22 -13.57 2.96
CA PHE A 236 -11.82 -13.46 2.56
C PHE A 236 -11.29 -12.05 2.90
N TRP A 237 -10.02 -11.96 3.25
CA TRP A 237 -9.31 -10.69 3.25
C TRP A 237 -8.71 -10.48 1.86
N SER A 238 -8.95 -9.30 1.26
CA SER A 238 -8.34 -8.92 -0.03
C SER A 238 -6.82 -9.06 0.01
N LEU A 239 -6.16 -9.67 -0.97
CA LEU A 239 -4.72 -9.96 -0.92
C LEU A 239 -4.06 -10.23 -2.27
N LYS A 240 -2.73 -10.17 -2.32
CA LYS A 240 -1.89 -10.73 -3.38
C LYS A 240 -1.06 -11.87 -2.82
N TRP A 241 -1.02 -13.00 -3.51
CA TRP A 241 -0.21 -14.14 -3.07
C TRP A 241 0.38 -14.94 -4.22
N ILE A 242 1.25 -15.88 -3.87
CA ILE A 242 1.86 -16.86 -4.76
C ILE A 242 1.12 -18.18 -4.56
N LEU A 243 0.75 -18.84 -5.66
CA LEU A 243 0.14 -20.16 -5.62
C LEU A 243 1.06 -21.18 -4.94
N ASN A 244 0.45 -22.16 -4.26
CA ASN A 244 1.21 -23.26 -3.65
C ASN A 244 1.99 -24.07 -4.71
N LYS A 245 1.43 -24.17 -5.92
CA LYS A 245 2.08 -24.75 -7.10
C LYS A 245 1.73 -23.92 -8.33
N GLU A 246 2.71 -23.61 -9.16
CA GLU A 246 2.49 -22.96 -10.46
C GLU A 246 1.59 -23.83 -11.35
N ILE A 247 0.69 -23.20 -12.10
CA ILE A 247 -0.26 -23.87 -13.00
C ILE A 247 0.10 -23.49 -14.42
N GLU A 248 0.50 -24.46 -15.24
CA GLU A 248 0.72 -24.24 -16.67
C GLU A 248 -0.63 -23.97 -17.36
N VAL A 249 -0.76 -22.80 -17.99
CA VAL A 249 -1.98 -22.35 -18.67
C VAL A 249 -1.81 -22.27 -20.19
N SER A 250 -0.58 -22.31 -20.68
CA SER A 250 -0.20 -22.43 -22.08
C SER A 250 1.27 -22.83 -22.19
N VAL A 251 1.74 -23.20 -23.38
CA VAL A 251 3.16 -23.47 -23.67
C VAL A 251 4.02 -22.29 -23.18
N ASN A 252 4.96 -22.56 -22.28
CA ASN A 252 5.87 -21.60 -21.65
C ASN A 252 5.18 -20.47 -20.87
N LEU A 253 3.95 -20.70 -20.39
CA LEU A 253 3.20 -19.73 -19.61
C LEU A 253 2.50 -20.39 -18.44
N SER A 254 2.80 -19.92 -17.24
CA SER A 254 2.16 -20.37 -16.00
C SER A 254 1.41 -19.25 -15.28
N VAL A 255 0.44 -19.60 -14.45
CA VAL A 255 -0.02 -18.72 -13.37
C VAL A 255 0.82 -19.04 -12.13
N LYS A 256 1.34 -17.99 -11.50
CA LYS A 256 2.17 -18.09 -10.30
C LYS A 256 1.69 -17.20 -9.17
N THR A 257 1.40 -15.95 -9.50
CA THR A 257 0.85 -14.95 -8.58
C THR A 257 -0.59 -14.66 -8.95
N PHE A 258 -1.39 -14.35 -7.95
CA PHE A 258 -2.76 -13.87 -8.11
C PHE A 258 -3.01 -12.79 -7.07
N LEU A 259 -4.02 -11.97 -7.32
CA LEU A 259 -4.66 -11.19 -6.28
C LEU A 259 -6.14 -11.59 -6.18
N THR A 260 -6.73 -11.38 -5.01
CA THR A 260 -8.15 -11.62 -4.77
C THR A 260 -8.76 -10.46 -3.99
N VAL A 261 -9.97 -10.04 -4.35
CA VAL A 261 -10.74 -8.98 -3.67
C VAL A 261 -12.22 -9.36 -3.62
N PRO A 262 -13.02 -8.77 -2.72
CA PRO A 262 -14.44 -9.05 -2.63
C PRO A 262 -15.24 -8.41 -3.75
N GLU A 263 -16.44 -8.93 -3.92
CA GLU A 263 -17.46 -8.47 -4.85
C GLU A 263 -17.78 -6.98 -4.68
N ASP A 264 -17.66 -6.46 -3.46
CA ASP A 264 -17.87 -5.07 -3.12
C ASP A 264 -16.60 -4.21 -3.02
N CYS A 265 -15.46 -4.67 -3.58
CA CYS A 265 -14.25 -3.83 -3.67
C CYS A 265 -14.58 -2.47 -4.29
N GLN A 266 -13.90 -1.45 -3.80
CA GLN A 266 -13.79 -0.16 -4.46
C GLN A 266 -12.45 -0.07 -5.18
N VAL A 267 -12.32 0.92 -6.07
CA VAL A 267 -11.11 1.14 -6.88
C VAL A 267 -9.85 1.25 -6.03
N GLY A 268 -9.92 1.79 -4.81
CA GLY A 268 -8.77 1.91 -3.91
C GLY A 268 -8.14 0.58 -3.48
N VAL A 269 -8.94 -0.37 -2.99
CA VAL A 269 -8.46 -1.72 -2.65
C VAL A 269 -8.00 -2.44 -3.90
N CYS A 270 -8.80 -2.37 -4.95
CA CYS A 270 -8.48 -2.99 -6.23
C CYS A 270 -7.16 -2.44 -6.84
N ALA A 271 -6.87 -1.15 -6.69
CA ALA A 271 -5.63 -0.52 -7.15
C ALA A 271 -4.41 -0.84 -6.27
N HIS A 272 -4.60 -0.92 -4.95
CA HIS A 272 -3.56 -1.30 -3.98
C HIS A 272 -3.03 -2.71 -4.28
N GLU A 273 -3.95 -3.68 -4.38
CA GLU A 273 -3.60 -5.08 -4.68
C GLU A 273 -2.95 -5.25 -6.04
N TRP A 274 -3.43 -4.50 -7.04
CA TRP A 274 -2.81 -4.50 -8.35
C TRP A 274 -1.38 -3.94 -8.32
N GLY A 275 -1.11 -2.98 -7.43
CA GLY A 275 0.21 -2.42 -7.17
C GLY A 275 1.21 -3.48 -6.70
N HIS A 276 0.82 -4.35 -5.76
CA HIS A 276 1.65 -5.50 -5.38
C HIS A 276 1.88 -6.46 -6.56
N LEU A 277 0.79 -6.81 -7.24
CA LEU A 277 0.81 -7.87 -8.24
C LEU A 277 1.64 -7.51 -9.47
N ALA A 278 1.34 -6.38 -10.11
CA ALA A 278 1.96 -5.98 -11.37
C ALA A 278 3.10 -4.99 -11.18
N ALA A 279 2.91 -3.98 -10.32
CA ALA A 279 3.90 -2.92 -10.10
C ALA A 279 5.02 -3.32 -9.12
N ARG A 280 4.86 -4.47 -8.45
CA ARG A 280 5.84 -5.04 -7.52
C ARG A 280 6.11 -4.13 -6.32
N TRP A 281 5.10 -3.41 -5.87
CA TRP A 281 5.23 -2.55 -4.69
C TRP A 281 5.07 -3.36 -3.40
N ALA A 282 5.75 -2.92 -2.35
CA ALA A 282 5.54 -3.41 -1.00
C ALA A 282 4.53 -2.52 -0.27
N ASP A 283 4.01 -3.02 0.84
CA ASP A 283 3.28 -2.20 1.79
C ASP A 283 4.20 -1.23 2.52
N PHE A 284 3.70 -0.02 2.72
CA PHE A 284 4.32 1.04 3.51
C PHE A 284 3.42 1.44 4.67
N TYR A 285 2.75 0.46 5.24
CA TYR A 285 2.08 0.51 6.53
C TYR A 285 2.41 -0.76 7.30
N ASP A 286 2.00 -0.79 8.55
CA ASP A 286 2.32 -1.87 9.47
C ASP A 286 1.74 -3.22 9.06
N THR A 287 2.58 -4.01 8.39
CA THR A 287 2.33 -5.43 8.11
C THR A 287 3.18 -6.38 8.97
N GLY A 288 3.90 -5.82 9.94
CA GLY A 288 4.77 -6.57 10.83
C GLY A 288 4.05 -7.60 11.72
N LYS A 289 4.85 -8.47 12.37
CA LYS A 289 4.34 -9.35 13.44
C LYS A 289 3.67 -8.50 14.52
N SER A 290 2.59 -8.99 15.13
CA SER A 290 1.77 -8.21 16.07
C SER A 290 2.57 -7.42 17.10
N LYS A 291 3.62 -8.01 17.71
CA LYS A 291 4.54 -7.36 18.69
C LYS A 291 5.26 -6.10 18.19
N PHE A 292 5.22 -5.87 16.89
CA PHE A 292 5.80 -4.72 16.22
C PHE A 292 4.73 -3.78 15.67
N THR A 293 3.45 -4.02 15.93
CA THR A 293 2.40 -3.14 15.44
C THR A 293 2.43 -1.81 16.17
N LYS A 294 3.01 -0.78 15.54
CA LYS A 294 3.38 0.49 16.18
C LYS A 294 3.11 1.71 15.32
N SER A 295 2.88 1.54 14.01
CA SER A 295 2.91 2.63 13.05
C SER A 295 1.69 2.62 12.13
N ASN A 296 1.33 3.79 11.61
CA ASN A 296 0.44 3.92 10.46
C ASN A 296 1.23 3.94 9.13
N GLY A 297 2.57 3.87 9.17
CA GLY A 297 3.46 3.99 8.03
C GLY A 297 3.25 5.32 7.30
N LEU A 298 2.93 5.27 6.01
CA LEU A 298 2.61 6.46 5.23
C LEU A 298 1.14 6.91 5.33
N GLY A 299 0.32 6.21 6.13
CA GLY A 299 -1.06 6.59 6.41
C GLY A 299 -1.88 6.87 5.16
N ASN A 300 -2.71 7.92 5.22
CA ASN A 300 -3.60 8.34 4.14
C ASN A 300 -2.87 9.04 2.98
N TYR A 301 -1.54 9.21 3.06
CA TYR A 301 -0.72 9.86 2.04
C TYR A 301 -0.15 8.92 0.99
N CYS A 302 -0.34 7.59 1.10
CA CYS A 302 0.15 6.64 0.09
C CYS A 302 -0.90 5.56 -0.24
N LEU A 303 -1.04 5.23 -1.54
CA LEU A 303 -1.84 4.10 -2.00
C LEU A 303 -1.45 2.79 -1.30
N MET A 304 -0.15 2.55 -1.15
CA MET A 304 0.42 1.35 -0.51
C MET A 304 0.40 1.44 1.03
N ALA A 305 -0.51 2.24 1.56
CA ALA A 305 -0.83 2.41 2.98
C ALA A 305 -2.34 2.61 3.12
N SER A 306 -2.83 3.34 4.13
CA SER A 306 -4.26 3.57 4.29
C SER A 306 -4.86 4.56 3.28
N GLY A 307 -4.04 5.17 2.41
CA GLY A 307 -4.49 6.04 1.33
C GLY A 307 -5.33 5.31 0.26
N SER A 308 -5.28 3.98 0.22
CA SER A 308 -6.22 3.13 -0.52
C SER A 308 -7.67 3.30 -0.05
N TRP A 309 -7.91 3.74 1.20
CA TRP A 309 -9.23 3.94 1.79
C TRP A 309 -9.72 5.39 1.76
N ASN A 310 -9.00 6.30 1.13
CA ASN A 310 -9.45 7.69 1.00
C ASN A 310 -10.82 7.73 0.31
N ASN A 311 -11.71 8.57 0.83
CA ASN A 311 -13.13 8.59 0.44
C ASN A 311 -13.78 7.19 0.45
N TYR A 312 -13.57 6.43 1.53
CA TYR A 312 -14.10 5.06 1.69
C TYR A 312 -13.65 4.08 0.59
N GLY A 313 -12.45 4.29 0.04
CA GLY A 313 -11.87 3.48 -1.04
C GLY A 313 -12.33 3.85 -2.44
N ILE A 314 -13.22 4.85 -2.57
CA ILE A 314 -13.73 5.32 -3.86
C ILE A 314 -12.66 6.13 -4.60
N THR A 315 -11.89 6.95 -3.87
CA THR A 315 -10.89 7.86 -4.46
C THR A 315 -9.56 7.69 -3.74
N PRO A 316 -8.76 6.67 -4.11
CA PRO A 316 -7.45 6.46 -3.51
C PRO A 316 -6.48 7.59 -3.87
N CYS A 317 -5.57 7.91 -2.96
CA CYS A 317 -4.49 8.86 -3.24
C CYS A 317 -3.41 8.26 -4.15
N LEU A 318 -2.43 9.08 -4.52
CA LEU A 318 -1.27 8.62 -5.29
C LEU A 318 -0.41 7.62 -4.48
N PRO A 319 0.29 6.67 -5.13
CA PRO A 319 1.49 6.11 -4.53
C PRO A 319 2.54 7.23 -4.38
N ASN A 320 3.43 7.10 -3.40
CA ASN A 320 4.49 8.09 -3.19
C ASN A 320 5.40 8.22 -4.44
N GLY A 321 6.08 9.36 -4.57
CA GLY A 321 6.91 9.66 -5.73
C GLY A 321 8.05 8.66 -6.00
N MET A 322 8.58 7.99 -4.98
CA MET A 322 9.60 6.94 -5.15
C MET A 322 9.06 5.77 -6.00
N LEU A 323 7.85 5.28 -5.70
CA LEU A 323 7.25 4.17 -6.45
C LEU A 323 6.95 4.55 -7.91
N ARG A 324 6.56 5.82 -8.15
CA ARG A 324 6.37 6.35 -9.51
C ARG A 324 7.71 6.48 -10.26
N MET A 325 8.77 6.88 -9.55
CA MET A 325 10.14 6.94 -10.08
C MET A 325 10.65 5.55 -10.47
N PHE A 326 10.38 4.51 -9.68
CA PHE A 326 10.84 3.14 -9.94
C PHE A 326 10.35 2.55 -11.27
N HIS A 327 9.20 3.00 -11.78
CA HIS A 327 8.73 2.63 -13.11
C HIS A 327 9.00 3.68 -14.19
N ASN A 328 9.78 4.71 -13.87
CA ASN A 328 10.10 5.81 -14.79
C ASN A 328 8.84 6.54 -15.29
N TRP A 329 7.80 6.62 -14.46
CA TRP A 329 6.58 7.38 -14.76
C TRP A 329 6.74 8.87 -14.49
N ILE A 330 7.73 9.21 -13.67
CA ILE A 330 8.19 10.57 -13.41
C ILE A 330 9.72 10.59 -13.50
N THR A 331 10.28 11.75 -13.82
CA THR A 331 11.73 11.98 -13.82
C THR A 331 12.08 12.93 -12.67
N PRO A 332 12.71 12.45 -11.59
CA PRO A 332 13.10 13.29 -10.46
C PRO A 332 14.08 14.40 -10.86
N LYS A 333 13.99 15.55 -10.20
CA LYS A 333 15.11 16.50 -10.17
C LYS A 333 16.10 16.06 -9.08
N ILE A 334 17.31 15.69 -9.48
CA ILE A 334 18.36 15.27 -8.54
C ILE A 334 19.13 16.49 -8.04
N VAL A 335 19.26 16.62 -6.72
CA VAL A 335 19.97 17.71 -6.04
C VAL A 335 21.06 17.12 -5.15
N THR A 336 22.33 17.38 -5.50
CA THR A 336 23.51 16.93 -4.74
C THR A 336 24.37 18.08 -4.22
N ASN A 337 24.00 19.32 -4.53
CA ASN A 337 24.63 20.53 -4.01
C ASN A 337 23.55 21.52 -3.55
N SER A 338 23.92 22.48 -2.70
CA SER A 338 22.99 23.55 -2.30
C SER A 338 22.44 24.28 -3.52
N GLU A 339 21.12 24.43 -3.59
CA GLU A 339 20.41 25.03 -4.71
C GLU A 339 19.17 25.76 -4.18
N LYS A 340 18.83 26.89 -4.79
CA LYS A 340 17.72 27.76 -4.36
C LYS A 340 16.62 27.84 -5.41
N ASN A 341 15.40 28.19 -4.98
CA ASN A 341 14.23 28.42 -5.81
C ASN A 341 13.89 27.21 -6.70
N ILE A 342 14.02 25.99 -6.16
CA ILE A 342 13.65 24.78 -6.89
C ILE A 342 12.14 24.69 -6.92
N VAL A 343 11.55 24.81 -8.11
CA VAL A 343 10.11 24.69 -8.32
C VAL A 343 9.66 23.23 -8.20
N VAL A 344 8.59 23.01 -7.41
CA VAL A 344 7.91 21.73 -7.23
C VAL A 344 6.45 21.89 -7.63
N LYS A 345 5.97 21.04 -8.53
CA LYS A 345 4.58 21.08 -9.04
C LYS A 345 3.74 19.97 -8.41
N PRO A 346 2.41 20.15 -8.26
CA PRO A 346 1.57 19.14 -7.64
C PRO A 346 1.66 17.78 -8.34
N ALA A 347 1.87 16.72 -7.56
CA ALA A 347 2.02 15.36 -8.03
C ALA A 347 0.78 14.86 -8.82
N SER A 348 -0.41 15.22 -8.35
CA SER A 348 -1.71 14.93 -9.00
C SER A 348 -1.89 15.69 -10.32
N GLU A 349 -1.08 16.72 -10.58
CA GLU A 349 -1.11 17.56 -11.77
C GLU A 349 0.04 17.26 -12.74
N GLY A 350 0.70 16.11 -12.56
CA GLY A 350 1.82 15.66 -13.40
C GLY A 350 3.18 16.15 -12.91
N GLY A 351 3.25 16.73 -11.71
CA GLY A 351 4.49 17.11 -11.05
C GLY A 351 5.36 15.91 -10.68
N SER A 352 6.67 16.13 -10.73
CA SER A 352 7.70 15.17 -10.30
C SER A 352 8.25 15.53 -8.92
N ILE A 353 9.07 14.66 -8.36
CA ILE A 353 9.76 14.87 -7.08
C ILE A 353 11.08 15.60 -7.24
N VAL A 354 11.54 16.22 -6.16
CA VAL A 354 12.95 16.63 -5.99
C VAL A 354 13.62 15.60 -5.09
N LEU A 355 14.59 14.85 -5.61
CA LEU A 355 15.37 13.88 -4.85
C LEU A 355 16.68 14.55 -4.43
N ILE A 356 16.93 14.58 -3.13
CA ILE A 356 18.07 15.23 -2.50
C ILE A 356 18.96 14.15 -1.90
N HIS A 357 20.24 14.17 -2.26
CA HIS A 357 21.21 13.21 -1.79
C HIS A 357 22.50 13.91 -1.37
N ASN A 358 22.92 13.68 -0.13
CA ASN A 358 24.15 14.20 0.42
C ASN A 358 25.18 13.08 0.66
N THR A 359 26.08 12.89 -0.30
CA THR A 359 27.11 11.84 -0.27
C THR A 359 28.05 11.93 0.94
N ALA A 360 28.07 13.07 1.65
CA ALA A 360 28.86 13.25 2.86
C ALA A 360 28.27 12.55 4.10
N PHE A 361 26.96 12.33 4.12
CA PHE A 361 26.24 11.83 5.30
C PHE A 361 25.34 10.62 5.01
N MET A 362 25.08 10.33 3.74
CA MET A 362 24.11 9.33 3.28
C MET A 362 24.82 8.28 2.42
N LYS A 363 24.37 7.03 2.52
CA LYS A 363 24.74 5.95 1.58
C LYS A 363 24.00 6.10 0.26
N ASP A 364 24.45 5.43 -0.80
CA ASP A 364 23.86 5.55 -2.15
C ASP A 364 22.37 5.21 -2.19
N GLU A 365 21.90 4.26 -1.35
CA GLU A 365 20.50 3.86 -1.25
C GLU A 365 19.69 4.66 -0.21
N GLN A 366 20.27 5.74 0.31
CA GLN A 366 19.66 6.65 1.26
C GLN A 366 19.43 8.02 0.61
N TYR A 367 18.21 8.54 0.71
CA TYR A 367 17.88 9.85 0.15
C TYR A 367 16.70 10.50 0.87
N VAL A 368 16.59 11.81 0.67
CA VAL A 368 15.39 12.59 1.01
C VAL A 368 14.70 12.94 -0.30
N PHE A 369 13.38 12.91 -0.36
CA PHE A 369 12.68 13.51 -1.49
C PHE A 369 11.52 14.39 -1.06
N VAL A 370 11.27 15.42 -1.87
CA VAL A 370 10.18 16.37 -1.68
C VAL A 370 9.17 16.17 -2.80
N GLU A 371 7.90 16.05 -2.41
CA GLU A 371 6.77 15.86 -3.31
C GLU A 371 5.65 16.82 -2.94
N TYR A 372 5.16 17.59 -3.91
CA TYR A 372 4.04 18.49 -3.66
C TYR A 372 2.71 17.74 -3.77
N ARG A 373 1.98 17.62 -2.66
CA ARG A 373 0.68 16.95 -2.54
C ARG A 373 -0.41 18.02 -2.37
N ARG A 374 -1.30 18.14 -3.34
CA ARG A 374 -2.39 19.14 -3.34
C ARG A 374 -3.72 18.41 -3.43
N ARG A 375 -4.77 18.90 -2.76
CA ARG A 375 -6.10 18.29 -2.76
C ARG A 375 -6.84 18.46 -4.10
N THR A 376 -6.27 17.89 -5.16
CA THR A 376 -6.80 17.87 -6.52
C THR A 376 -6.72 16.47 -7.10
N LYS A 377 -7.70 16.12 -7.93
CA LYS A 377 -7.80 14.81 -8.62
C LYS A 377 -7.73 13.63 -7.64
N GLN A 378 -6.71 12.77 -7.74
CA GLN A 378 -6.53 11.59 -6.89
C GLN A 378 -6.25 11.96 -5.43
N ASP A 379 -5.65 13.12 -5.19
CA ASP A 379 -5.29 13.58 -3.84
C ASP A 379 -6.39 14.45 -3.20
N THR A 380 -7.55 14.61 -3.82
CA THR A 380 -8.68 15.45 -3.32
C THR A 380 -9.06 15.17 -1.86
N PHE A 381 -8.88 13.94 -1.39
CA PHE A 381 -9.27 13.51 -0.03
C PHE A 381 -8.07 13.29 0.92
N LEU A 382 -6.90 13.83 0.61
CA LEU A 382 -5.79 13.82 1.55
C LEU A 382 -6.13 14.59 2.84
N PRO A 383 -5.63 14.13 4.00
CA PRO A 383 -5.84 14.82 5.27
C PRO A 383 -5.12 16.17 5.35
N ASP A 384 -4.17 16.45 4.45
CA ASP A 384 -3.50 17.75 4.31
C ASP A 384 -3.10 18.06 2.86
N GLU A 385 -2.69 19.30 2.58
CA GLU A 385 -2.03 19.73 1.35
C GLU A 385 -0.74 20.50 1.63
N GLY A 386 0.27 20.35 0.78
CA GLY A 386 1.58 20.96 0.93
C GLY A 386 2.70 20.06 0.40
N LEU A 387 3.94 20.40 0.74
CA LEU A 387 5.10 19.58 0.46
C LEU A 387 5.21 18.45 1.48
N ALA A 388 5.15 17.21 1.01
CA ALA A 388 5.55 16.04 1.76
C ALA A 388 7.06 15.82 1.60
N ILE A 389 7.77 15.70 2.73
CA ILE A 389 9.20 15.43 2.77
C ILE A 389 9.41 14.04 3.32
N TYR A 390 9.96 13.17 2.46
CA TYR A 390 10.17 11.77 2.76
C TYR A 390 11.64 11.51 3.04
N THR A 391 11.93 10.72 4.06
CA THR A 391 13.22 10.06 4.27
C THR A 391 13.10 8.61 3.77
N VAL A 392 14.10 8.15 3.03
CA VAL A 392 14.15 6.78 2.49
C VAL A 392 15.51 6.13 2.78
N ASP A 393 15.47 4.88 3.24
CA ASP A 393 16.62 3.99 3.30
C ASP A 393 16.27 2.62 2.68
N GLU A 394 16.69 2.38 1.44
CA GLU A 394 16.41 1.11 0.76
C GLU A 394 17.25 -0.06 1.33
N ASN A 395 18.25 0.21 2.20
CA ASN A 395 19.05 -0.84 2.86
C ASN A 395 18.35 -1.50 4.06
N ILE A 396 17.15 -1.05 4.43
CA ILE A 396 16.42 -1.65 5.55
C ILE A 396 15.89 -3.02 5.13
N ASP A 397 16.41 -4.05 5.81
CA ASP A 397 16.15 -5.49 5.56
C ASP A 397 14.67 -5.87 5.53
N ASN A 398 13.81 -5.10 6.19
CA ASN A 398 12.38 -5.32 6.26
C ASN A 398 11.62 -4.00 6.33
N VAL A 399 10.90 -3.65 5.26
CA VAL A 399 10.04 -2.45 5.19
C VAL A 399 8.94 -2.41 6.26
N ASN A 400 8.64 -3.57 6.85
CA ASN A 400 7.65 -3.77 7.89
C ASN A 400 8.28 -3.82 9.31
N ASP A 401 9.55 -3.43 9.45
CA ASP A 401 10.15 -3.19 10.77
C ASP A 401 9.79 -1.79 11.28
N GLU A 402 8.74 -1.72 12.08
CA GLU A 402 8.26 -0.44 12.64
C GLU A 402 9.19 0.19 13.66
N SER A 403 10.27 -0.49 14.06
CA SER A 403 11.32 0.13 14.87
C SER A 403 12.35 0.87 14.00
N ASN A 404 12.34 0.62 12.69
CA ASN A 404 13.26 1.20 11.71
C ASN A 404 12.54 1.40 10.37
N LEU A 405 11.81 2.52 10.23
CA LEU A 405 10.99 2.80 9.06
C LEU A 405 11.86 3.00 7.81
N ALA A 406 11.64 2.17 6.78
CA ALA A 406 12.33 2.28 5.50
C ALA A 406 11.92 3.53 4.70
N VAL A 407 10.70 4.01 4.93
CA VAL A 407 10.17 5.27 4.39
C VAL A 407 9.38 5.98 5.47
N GLU A 408 9.62 7.27 5.69
CA GLU A 408 8.90 8.09 6.65
C GLU A 408 8.61 9.47 6.06
N ILE A 409 7.43 10.03 6.37
CA ILE A 409 7.14 11.46 6.16
C ILE A 409 7.56 12.21 7.43
N ILE A 410 8.42 13.22 7.29
CA ILE A 410 8.73 14.12 8.40
C ILE A 410 7.56 15.11 8.50
N GLN A 411 6.77 15.00 9.57
CA GLN A 411 5.54 15.77 9.76
C GLN A 411 5.84 17.20 10.23
N ALA A 412 5.18 18.18 9.61
CA ALA A 412 5.40 19.59 9.88
C ALA A 412 5.08 20.00 11.31
N ASP A 413 4.04 19.41 11.89
CA ASP A 413 3.60 19.62 13.27
C ASP A 413 4.53 19.09 14.36
N ASN A 414 5.60 18.38 13.97
CA ASN A 414 6.57 17.73 14.82
C ASN A 414 6.02 16.59 15.72
N LYS A 415 4.80 16.10 15.49
CA LYS A 415 4.18 15.08 16.35
C LYS A 415 4.65 13.67 16.04
N ARG A 416 5.08 13.41 14.79
CA ARG A 416 5.48 12.07 14.32
C ARG A 416 4.38 11.02 14.54
N ASP A 417 3.12 11.43 14.35
CA ASP A 417 1.91 10.64 14.58
C ASP A 417 1.76 9.47 13.60
N LEU A 418 2.32 9.57 12.39
CA LEU A 418 2.31 8.50 11.40
C LEU A 418 3.16 7.30 11.84
N ALA A 419 4.24 7.54 12.59
CA ALA A 419 5.09 6.50 13.16
C ALA A 419 4.55 5.91 14.49
N LYS A 420 3.30 6.24 14.83
CA LYS A 420 2.59 5.84 16.05
C LYS A 420 1.20 5.33 15.67
N VAL A 421 0.49 4.74 16.62
CA VAL A 421 -0.90 4.27 16.43
C VAL A 421 -1.82 4.73 17.56
N PHE A 422 -3.11 4.79 17.25
CA PHE A 422 -4.21 5.02 18.21
C PHE A 422 -3.98 6.21 19.14
N GLY A 423 -4.23 6.12 20.44
CA GLY A 423 -4.19 7.27 21.37
C GLY A 423 -2.86 8.05 21.46
N GLN A 424 -1.86 7.71 20.64
CA GLN A 424 -0.57 8.38 20.49
C GLN A 424 -0.28 8.84 19.04
N GLY A 425 -1.08 8.46 18.04
CA GLY A 425 -0.82 8.73 16.63
C GLY A 425 -2.06 8.62 15.75
N ASN A 426 -1.94 9.02 14.49
CA ASN A 426 -3.07 9.09 13.58
C ASN A 426 -2.63 8.78 12.14
N ARG A 427 -3.60 8.56 11.23
CA ARG A 427 -3.33 8.19 9.82
C ARG A 427 -3.03 9.38 8.91
N GLY A 428 -2.79 10.54 9.50
CA GLY A 428 -2.60 11.83 8.85
C GLY A 428 -3.67 12.84 9.31
N ASP A 429 -3.23 14.07 9.52
CA ASP A 429 -4.06 15.22 9.89
C ASP A 429 -3.63 16.48 9.12
N GLY A 430 -4.34 17.59 9.33
CA GLY A 430 -4.17 18.83 8.55
C GLY A 430 -2.95 19.68 8.91
N GLU A 431 -1.98 19.12 9.63
CA GLU A 431 -0.76 19.83 10.04
C GLU A 431 0.53 19.07 9.66
N ASP A 432 0.44 18.00 8.87
CA ASP A 432 1.56 17.12 8.54
C ASP A 432 2.49 17.63 7.43
N LEU A 433 1.97 18.37 6.45
CA LEU A 433 2.72 18.78 5.26
C LEU A 433 3.21 20.23 5.39
N TYR A 434 4.26 20.58 4.64
CA TYR A 434 4.86 21.91 4.74
C TYR A 434 4.35 22.87 3.66
N PRO A 435 4.15 24.16 3.99
CA PRO A 435 4.24 24.73 5.32
C PRO A 435 3.01 24.38 6.17
N SER A 436 3.17 24.37 7.49
CA SER A 436 2.08 24.17 8.46
C SER A 436 2.10 25.25 9.54
N VAL A 437 0.94 25.69 10.00
CA VAL A 437 0.83 26.70 11.07
C VAL A 437 0.63 26.00 12.41
N ILE A 438 1.65 26.06 13.26
CA ILE A 438 1.69 25.39 14.56
C ILE A 438 1.78 26.45 15.65
N ASN A 439 0.79 26.48 16.55
CA ASN A 439 0.73 27.47 17.64
C ASN A 439 0.86 28.93 17.16
N GLY A 440 0.38 29.23 15.95
CA GLY A 440 0.44 30.57 15.34
C GLY A 440 1.75 30.91 14.63
N TYR A 441 2.70 29.96 14.55
CA TYR A 441 3.94 30.11 13.78
C TYR A 441 3.93 29.19 12.57
N GLU A 442 4.31 29.73 11.43
CA GLU A 442 4.40 28.95 10.20
C GLU A 442 5.72 28.19 10.15
N ASN A 443 5.64 26.87 10.22
CA ASN A 443 6.78 25.99 10.03
C ASN A 443 7.03 25.78 8.54
N ARG A 444 8.16 26.32 8.07
CA ARG A 444 8.62 26.24 6.68
C ARG A 444 9.98 25.57 6.55
N LEU A 445 10.62 25.22 7.67
CA LEU A 445 12.02 24.86 7.71
C LEU A 445 12.16 23.45 8.26
N LEU A 446 12.83 22.60 7.48
CA LEU A 446 13.28 21.30 7.95
C LEU A 446 14.80 21.24 7.98
N GLY A 447 15.34 20.62 9.03
CA GLY A 447 16.72 20.25 9.08
C GLY A 447 17.14 19.65 10.43
N GLN A 448 18.34 20.01 10.90
CA GLN A 448 18.97 19.36 12.05
C GLN A 448 18.19 19.56 13.35
N ASN A 449 17.45 20.66 13.45
CA ASN A 449 16.70 21.05 14.64
C ASN A 449 15.19 20.84 14.48
N THR A 450 14.73 20.19 13.40
CA THR A 450 13.35 19.74 13.29
C THR A 450 13.09 18.66 14.34
N GLU A 451 11.83 18.44 14.71
CA GLU A 451 11.45 17.40 15.66
C GLU A 451 10.45 16.45 14.99
N PRO A 452 10.80 15.20 14.64
CA PRO A 452 12.13 14.63 14.66
C PRO A 452 13.06 15.34 13.66
N PRO A 453 14.39 15.33 13.90
CA PRO A 453 15.34 15.88 12.94
C PRO A 453 15.24 15.14 11.59
N LEU A 454 15.55 15.83 10.49
CA LEU A 454 15.60 15.22 9.16
C LEU A 454 16.82 14.26 9.07
N ASN A 455 16.62 13.05 9.59
CA ASN A 455 17.62 12.02 9.81
C ASN A 455 17.26 10.73 9.07
N LEU A 456 18.28 9.90 8.82
CA LEU A 456 18.13 8.51 8.43
C LEU A 456 18.76 7.64 9.50
N ASN A 457 17.97 6.77 10.13
CA ASN A 457 18.40 5.89 11.23
C ASN A 457 19.11 6.63 12.37
N GLY A 458 18.61 7.82 12.72
CA GLY A 458 19.17 8.68 13.77
C GLY A 458 20.43 9.46 13.35
N ILE A 459 20.88 9.33 12.10
CA ILE A 459 22.02 10.09 11.56
C ILE A 459 21.50 11.29 10.79
N TRP A 460 22.04 12.47 11.11
CA TRP A 460 21.77 13.71 10.40
C TRP A 460 22.12 13.61 8.92
N THR A 461 21.17 13.97 8.04
CA THR A 461 21.34 13.90 6.58
C THR A 461 22.25 15.00 6.02
N GLY A 462 22.53 16.05 6.80
CA GLY A 462 23.23 17.23 6.30
C GLY A 462 22.39 18.13 5.39
N ILE A 463 21.08 17.89 5.28
CA ILE A 463 20.17 18.58 4.35
C ILE A 463 19.24 19.51 5.11
N THR A 464 19.28 20.80 4.82
CA THR A 464 18.25 21.76 5.27
C THR A 464 17.35 22.15 4.10
N ILE A 465 16.04 22.16 4.31
CA ILE A 465 15.02 22.50 3.30
C ILE A 465 14.18 23.65 3.83
N GLU A 466 14.10 24.75 3.09
CA GLU A 466 13.22 25.88 3.37
C GLU A 466 12.13 25.98 2.29
N VAL A 467 10.87 26.06 2.70
CA VAL A 467 9.69 26.01 1.82
C VAL A 467 9.12 27.41 1.58
N THR A 468 8.95 27.77 0.31
CA THR A 468 8.30 29.02 -0.13
C THR A 468 7.05 28.72 -0.95
N GLY A 469 6.00 29.53 -0.77
CA GLY A 469 4.69 29.34 -1.36
C GLY A 469 3.65 28.83 -0.36
N ASN A 470 2.41 28.70 -0.82
CA ASN A 470 1.28 28.22 -0.04
C ASN A 470 0.79 26.87 -0.57
N PRO A 471 0.23 26.00 0.29
CA PRO A 471 -0.27 24.69 -0.11
C PRO A 471 -1.28 24.64 -1.26
N SER A 472 -1.97 25.76 -1.54
CA SER A 472 -2.97 25.86 -2.60
C SER A 472 -2.45 26.48 -3.91
N ASP A 473 -1.18 26.90 -3.97
CA ASP A 473 -0.57 27.51 -5.16
C ASP A 473 -0.47 26.49 -6.32
N SER A 474 -0.28 26.97 -7.56
CA SER A 474 -0.07 26.06 -8.70
C SER A 474 1.30 25.37 -8.68
N GLU A 475 2.24 25.93 -7.92
CA GLU A 475 3.58 25.42 -7.67
C GLU A 475 4.11 26.02 -6.37
N MET A 476 5.00 25.28 -5.71
CA MET A 476 5.73 25.72 -4.53
C MET A 476 7.23 25.68 -4.83
N MET A 477 8.04 26.28 -3.98
CA MET A 477 9.50 26.28 -4.13
C MET A 477 10.18 25.78 -2.87
N ILE A 478 11.36 25.18 -3.06
CA ILE A 478 12.28 24.86 -1.98
C ILE A 478 13.67 25.45 -2.20
N ASP A 479 14.29 25.92 -1.12
CA ASP A 479 15.72 26.12 -1.02
C ASP A 479 16.33 24.91 -0.31
N VAL A 480 17.32 24.28 -0.93
CA VAL A 480 18.05 23.14 -0.38
C VAL A 480 19.46 23.60 -0.03
N THR A 481 19.86 23.39 1.23
CA THR A 481 21.25 23.60 1.68
C THR A 481 21.86 22.27 2.08
N ILE A 482 22.99 21.92 1.45
CA ILE A 482 23.77 20.71 1.74
C ILE A 482 25.00 21.08 2.54
N THR A 483 25.12 20.49 3.73
CA THR A 483 26.27 20.64 4.62
C THR A 483 27.41 19.74 4.14
N PRO A 484 28.62 20.28 3.89
CA PRO A 484 29.78 19.45 3.54
C PRO A 484 30.29 18.68 4.76
N GLN A 485 30.97 17.54 4.55
CA GLN A 485 31.72 16.91 5.65
C GLN A 485 32.76 17.90 6.19
N VAL A 486 32.67 18.24 7.47
CA VAL A 486 33.78 18.89 8.17
C VAL A 486 34.83 17.81 8.42
N VAL A 487 35.79 17.68 7.51
CA VAL A 487 37.01 16.93 7.81
C VAL A 487 37.69 17.69 8.93
N ALA A 488 37.64 17.15 10.15
CA ALA A 488 38.44 17.68 11.25
C ALA A 488 39.89 17.70 10.78
N LYS A 489 40.43 18.90 10.52
CA LYS A 489 41.87 19.08 10.36
C LYS A 489 42.48 18.61 11.66
N VAL A 490 43.07 17.41 11.66
CA VAL A 490 44.02 17.02 12.69
C VAL A 490 45.11 18.09 12.65
N SER A 491 45.14 18.94 13.66
CA SER A 491 46.15 19.97 13.82
C SER A 491 47.47 19.28 14.14
N ASN A 492 48.30 19.14 13.09
CA ASN A 492 49.71 18.77 13.00
C ASN A 492 50.26 17.67 13.92
#